data_AF-A0A1G6YMR7-F1
#
_entry.id   AF-A0A1G6YMR7-F1
#
_cell.length_a   1.000
_cell.length_b   1.000
_cell.length_c   1.000
_cell.angle_alpha   90.00
_cell.angle_beta   90.00
_cell.angle_gamma   90.00
#
_symmetry.space_group_name_H-M   'P 1'
#
loop_
_entity.id
_entity.type
_entity.pdbx_description
1 polymer ?
#
loop_
_entity_poly.entity_id
_entity_poly.type
_entity_poly.pdbx_seq_one_letter_code
_entity_poly.pdbx_strand_id
1 'polypeptide(L)'
;MGLIPRIQEVDRLLRDDENARETILESHPEVCFTTFNEGNPLNSKHGRAGEDERVACLEQVDDSVRETFESFVSAYIEDQPPWARRIGTSNRDDLLDAMALALTAKLGDTNFETLPDDPPVDQKDLPLQIVYTDM
;
A
#
# COMPACT_ATOMS: atom_id res chain seq x y z
N MET A 1 -8.83 11.61 -16.66
CA MET A 1 -9.43 11.69 -15.32
C MET A 1 -8.30 11.86 -14.33
N GLY A 2 -8.37 12.86 -13.45
CA GLY A 2 -7.31 13.12 -12.47
C GLY A 2 -7.52 12.31 -11.18
N LEU A 3 -6.50 12.30 -10.32
CA LEU A 3 -6.57 11.74 -8.96
C LEU A 3 -7.51 12.56 -8.06
N ILE A 4 -7.60 13.87 -8.27
CA ILE A 4 -8.37 14.80 -7.41
C ILE A 4 -9.85 14.39 -7.25
N PRO A 5 -10.61 14.06 -8.32
CA PRO A 5 -11.98 13.56 -8.16
C PRO A 5 -12.10 12.31 -7.28
N ARG A 6 -11.14 11.39 -7.34
CA ARG A 6 -11.15 10.15 -6.53
C ARG A 6 -10.87 10.44 -5.07
N ILE A 7 -9.91 11.33 -4.80
CA ILE A 7 -9.62 11.80 -3.45
C ILE A 7 -10.87 12.47 -2.85
N GLN A 8 -11.59 13.29 -3.63
CA GLN A 8 -12.84 13.92 -3.19
C GLN A 8 -13.97 12.91 -2.95
N GLU A 9 -14.03 11.81 -3.72
CA GLU A 9 -15.00 10.74 -3.51
C GLU A 9 -14.77 10.02 -2.17
N VAL A 10 -13.51 9.66 -1.87
CA VAL A 10 -13.14 9.05 -0.58
C VAL A 10 -13.38 10.01 0.57
N ASP A 11 -12.95 11.27 0.44
CA ASP A 11 -13.19 12.31 1.45
C ASP A 11 -14.69 12.52 1.73
N ARG A 12 -15.56 12.47 0.72
CA ARG A 12 -17.01 12.50 0.94
C ARG A 12 -17.51 11.26 1.67
N LEU A 13 -17.07 10.07 1.25
CA LEU A 13 -17.46 8.81 1.90
C LEU A 13 -17.09 8.81 3.39
N LEU A 14 -15.86 9.20 3.73
CA LEU A 14 -15.39 9.28 5.11
C LEU A 14 -16.19 10.32 5.91
N ARG A 15 -16.62 11.43 5.30
CA ARG A 15 -17.45 12.42 6.00
C ARG A 15 -18.88 11.96 6.24
N ASP A 16 -19.45 11.20 5.30
CA ASP A 16 -20.87 10.85 5.31
C ASP A 16 -21.17 9.52 6.04
N ASP A 17 -20.17 8.65 6.25
CA ASP A 17 -20.35 7.31 6.87
C ASP A 17 -19.31 7.05 7.98
N GLU A 18 -19.81 6.92 9.22
CA GLU A 18 -18.97 6.60 10.38
C GLU A 18 -18.32 5.22 10.29
N ASN A 19 -19.00 4.21 9.72
CA ASN A 19 -18.43 2.87 9.56
C ASN A 19 -17.26 2.89 8.55
N ALA A 20 -17.32 3.79 7.57
CA ALA A 20 -16.23 3.97 6.63
C ALA A 20 -14.97 4.50 7.34
N ARG A 21 -15.11 5.35 8.36
CA ARG A 21 -13.97 5.85 9.17
C ARG A 21 -13.32 4.77 10.01
N GLU A 22 -14.10 3.79 10.47
CA GLU A 22 -13.58 2.65 11.23
C GLU A 22 -12.88 1.60 10.35
N THR A 23 -13.23 1.55 9.06
CA THR A 23 -12.76 0.50 8.13
C THR A 23 -11.68 0.98 7.16
N ILE A 24 -11.74 2.25 6.74
CA ILE A 24 -10.85 2.83 5.74
C ILE A 24 -9.87 3.76 6.45
N LEU A 25 -8.62 3.33 6.51
CA LEU A 25 -7.53 4.05 7.17
C LEU A 25 -6.46 4.42 6.15
N GLU A 26 -5.88 5.61 6.28
CA GLU A 26 -4.76 6.04 5.44
C GLU A 26 -3.46 5.39 5.91
N SER A 27 -2.69 4.85 4.97
CA SER A 27 -1.39 4.21 5.21
C SER A 27 -0.42 4.57 4.08
N HIS A 28 0.88 4.28 4.25
CA HIS A 28 1.93 4.68 3.32
C HIS A 28 2.92 3.53 3.07
N PRO A 29 3.13 3.09 1.82
CA PRO A 29 3.97 1.93 1.51
C PRO A 29 5.39 2.03 2.10
N GLU A 30 6.04 3.19 1.99
CA GLU A 30 7.38 3.41 2.51
C GLU A 30 7.46 3.25 4.04
N VAL A 31 6.39 3.57 4.77
CA VAL A 31 6.32 3.29 6.22
C VAL A 31 6.17 1.80 6.44
N CYS A 32 5.25 1.13 5.73
CA CYS A 32 5.06 -0.32 5.82
C CYS A 32 6.35 -1.10 5.54
N PHE A 33 7.05 -0.78 4.45
CA PHE A 33 8.34 -1.39 4.10
C PHE A 33 9.40 -1.15 5.16
N THR A 34 9.43 0.06 5.76
CA THR A 34 10.37 0.36 6.85
C THR A 34 10.09 -0.52 8.06
N THR A 35 8.82 -0.73 8.41
CA THR A 35 8.46 -1.61 9.54
C THR A 35 8.76 -3.08 9.25
N PHE A 36 8.43 -3.57 8.05
CA PHE A 36 8.77 -4.93 7.62
C PHE A 36 10.28 -5.19 7.50
N ASN A 37 11.08 -4.13 7.41
CA ASN A 37 12.54 -4.19 7.38
C ASN A 37 13.17 -3.72 8.70
N GLU A 38 12.53 -4.04 9.83
CA GLU A 38 13.05 -3.82 11.18
C GLU A 38 13.42 -2.34 11.47
N GLY A 39 12.62 -1.41 10.94
CA GLY A 39 12.84 0.03 11.10
C GLY A 39 13.87 0.63 10.13
N ASN A 40 14.41 -0.15 9.21
CA ASN A 40 15.38 0.34 8.21
C ASN A 40 14.67 0.66 6.89
N PRO A 41 14.77 1.89 6.37
CA PRO A 41 14.18 2.21 5.07
C PRO A 41 14.87 1.43 3.95
N LEU A 42 14.07 0.96 2.98
CA LEU A 42 14.60 0.33 1.77
C LEU A 42 15.29 1.36 0.87
N ASN A 43 16.12 0.86 -0.06
CA ASN A 43 16.74 1.70 -1.07
C ASN A 43 15.72 2.13 -2.14
N SER A 44 16.23 2.87 -3.13
CA SER A 44 15.47 3.35 -4.29
C SER A 44 14.59 2.25 -4.90
N LYS A 45 13.32 2.57 -5.16
CA LYS A 45 12.37 1.65 -5.80
C LYS A 45 12.60 1.42 -7.28
N HIS A 46 13.60 2.07 -7.86
CA HIS A 46 13.80 2.07 -9.31
C HIS A 46 14.65 0.90 -9.79
N GLY A 47 14.17 0.29 -10.88
CA GLY A 47 14.85 -0.80 -11.56
C GLY A 47 14.74 -2.12 -10.80
N ARG A 48 15.34 -3.15 -11.39
CA ARG A 48 15.20 -4.53 -10.93
C ARG A 48 15.70 -4.75 -9.50
N ALA A 49 16.77 -4.07 -9.10
CA ALA A 49 17.31 -4.21 -7.74
C ALA A 49 16.30 -3.72 -6.67
N GLY A 50 15.59 -2.62 -6.94
CA GLY A 50 14.58 -2.10 -6.01
C GLY A 50 13.31 -2.94 -5.96
N GLU A 51 12.96 -3.60 -7.07
CA GLU A 51 11.89 -4.61 -7.16
C GLU A 51 12.25 -5.86 -6.35
N ASP A 52 13.43 -6.43 -6.59
CA ASP A 52 13.92 -7.63 -5.89
C ASP A 52 14.04 -7.39 -4.37
N GLU A 53 14.52 -6.21 -3.95
CA GLU A 53 14.61 -5.81 -2.54
C GLU A 53 13.23 -5.75 -1.86
N ARG A 54 12.22 -5.20 -2.53
CA ARG A 54 10.85 -5.12 -2.01
C ARG A 54 10.19 -6.49 -1.93
N VAL A 55 10.35 -7.34 -2.96
CA VAL A 55 9.85 -8.72 -2.92
C VAL A 55 10.48 -9.47 -1.74
N ALA A 56 11.81 -9.37 -1.57
CA ALA A 56 12.50 -10.03 -0.45
C ALA A 56 12.09 -9.49 0.92
N CYS A 57 11.77 -8.19 1.02
CA CYS A 57 11.22 -7.60 2.25
C CYS A 57 9.84 -8.18 2.57
N LEU A 58 8.92 -8.22 1.60
CA LEU A 58 7.57 -8.73 1.82
C LEU A 58 7.55 -10.27 2.01
N GLU A 59 8.46 -11.02 1.39
CA GLU A 59 8.60 -12.46 1.62
C GLU A 59 8.94 -12.83 3.07
N GLN A 60 9.65 -11.95 3.80
CA GLN A 60 9.91 -12.17 5.23
C GLN A 60 8.63 -12.15 6.07
N VAL A 61 7.56 -11.55 5.53
CA VAL A 61 6.25 -11.42 6.16
C VAL A 61 5.31 -12.54 5.73
N ASP A 62 5.29 -12.86 4.43
CA ASP A 62 4.44 -13.92 3.86
C ASP A 62 5.16 -14.59 2.68
N ASP A 63 5.45 -15.89 2.82
CA ASP A 63 6.20 -16.68 1.81
C ASP A 63 5.49 -16.74 0.44
N SER A 64 4.18 -16.46 0.36
CA SER A 64 3.42 -16.49 -0.88
C SER A 64 3.62 -15.24 -1.77
N VAL A 65 4.29 -14.21 -1.26
CA VAL A 65 4.48 -12.92 -1.95
C VAL A 65 5.12 -13.09 -3.32
N ARG A 66 6.23 -13.83 -3.42
CA ARG A 66 6.96 -13.95 -4.69
C ARG A 66 6.14 -14.65 -5.75
N GLU A 67 5.53 -15.79 -5.42
CA GLU A 67 4.67 -16.51 -6.34
C GLU A 67 3.50 -15.64 -6.80
N THR A 68 2.88 -14.90 -5.86
CA THR A 68 1.76 -14.00 -6.16
C THR A 68 2.19 -12.85 -7.09
N PHE A 69 3.32 -12.21 -6.79
CA PHE A 69 3.87 -11.12 -7.59
C PHE A 69 4.21 -11.59 -9.02
N GLU A 70 4.98 -12.68 -9.15
CA GLU A 70 5.38 -13.23 -10.45
C GLU A 70 4.17 -13.67 -11.28
N SER A 71 3.20 -14.35 -10.66
CA SER A 71 1.96 -14.77 -11.32
C SER A 71 1.14 -13.59 -11.82
N PHE A 72 1.02 -12.52 -11.02
CA PHE A 72 0.30 -11.32 -11.42
C PHE A 72 1.03 -10.58 -12.56
N VAL A 73 2.36 -10.44 -12.45
CA VAL A 73 3.18 -9.78 -13.48
C VAL A 73 3.06 -10.49 -14.82
N SER A 74 3.18 -11.82 -14.86
CA SER A 74 2.99 -12.61 -16.08
C SER A 74 1.58 -12.40 -16.63
N ALA A 75 0.54 -12.65 -15.82
CA ALA A 75 -0.84 -12.65 -16.29
C ALA A 75 -1.36 -11.26 -16.72
N TYR A 76 -0.93 -10.18 -16.06
CA TYR A 76 -1.56 -8.86 -16.20
C TYR A 76 -0.64 -7.75 -16.70
N ILE A 77 0.68 -7.97 -16.77
CA ILE A 77 1.66 -6.96 -17.23
C ILE A 77 2.38 -7.41 -18.48
N GLU A 78 3.00 -8.59 -18.46
CA GLU A 78 3.85 -9.08 -19.55
C GLU A 78 3.05 -9.72 -20.68
N ASP A 79 2.19 -10.70 -20.36
CA ASP A 79 1.50 -11.53 -21.36
C ASP A 79 0.21 -10.90 -21.91
N GLN A 80 -0.08 -9.65 -21.54
CA GLN A 80 -1.24 -8.93 -22.05
C GLN A 80 -1.03 -8.48 -23.49
N PRO A 81 -1.98 -8.75 -24.40
CA PRO A 81 -1.88 -8.25 -25.76
C PRO A 81 -1.90 -6.71 -25.76
N PRO A 82 -1.26 -6.04 -26.74
CA PRO A 82 -1.05 -4.59 -26.71
C PRO A 82 -2.33 -3.75 -26.55
N TRP A 83 -3.46 -4.25 -27.05
CA TRP A 83 -4.77 -3.60 -26.96
C TRP A 83 -5.47 -3.79 -25.60
N ALA A 84 -5.07 -4.80 -24.82
CA ALA A 84 -5.58 -5.08 -23.48
C ALA A 84 -4.65 -4.57 -22.38
N ARG A 85 -3.43 -4.13 -22.74
CA ARG A 85 -2.44 -3.59 -21.80
C ARG A 85 -2.96 -2.32 -21.15
N ARG A 86 -3.53 -2.49 -19.95
CA ARG A 86 -3.96 -1.41 -19.05
C ARG A 86 -2.90 -1.07 -18.00
N ILE A 87 -1.95 -1.99 -17.80
CA ILE A 87 -0.94 -1.96 -16.75
C ILE A 87 0.43 -1.94 -17.44
N GLY A 88 1.22 -0.92 -17.16
CA GLY A 88 2.56 -0.74 -17.74
C GLY A 88 3.65 -1.38 -16.90
N THR A 89 4.89 -1.34 -17.37
CA THR A 89 6.05 -1.82 -16.60
C THR A 89 6.27 -1.01 -15.31
N SER A 90 5.87 0.27 -15.31
CA SER A 90 5.84 1.17 -14.16
C SER A 90 4.68 0.88 -13.18
N ASN A 91 4.07 -0.30 -13.25
CA ASN A 91 3.02 -0.69 -12.32
C ASN A 91 3.47 -1.88 -11.44
N ARG A 92 4.70 -2.36 -11.61
CA ARG A 92 5.28 -3.38 -10.73
C ARG A 92 5.57 -2.79 -9.35
N ASP A 93 6.07 -1.57 -9.32
CA ASP A 93 6.21 -0.79 -8.09
C ASP A 93 4.85 -0.50 -7.47
N ASP A 94 3.85 -0.06 -8.25
CA ASP A 94 2.47 0.12 -7.74
C ASP A 94 1.89 -1.19 -7.17
N LEU A 95 2.18 -2.35 -7.80
CA LEU A 95 1.77 -3.66 -7.30
C LEU A 95 2.44 -4.00 -5.97
N LEU A 96 3.74 -3.76 -5.84
CA LEU A 96 4.47 -3.99 -4.59
C LEU A 96 4.01 -3.04 -3.48
N ASP A 97 3.76 -1.78 -3.81
CA ASP A 97 3.19 -0.79 -2.89
C ASP A 97 1.81 -1.26 -2.41
N ALA A 98 0.96 -1.78 -3.30
CA ALA A 98 -0.35 -2.35 -2.94
C ALA A 98 -0.24 -3.63 -2.10
N MET A 99 0.72 -4.51 -2.40
CA MET A 99 0.96 -5.74 -1.61
C MET A 99 1.43 -5.40 -0.20
N ALA A 100 2.29 -4.40 -0.03
CA ALA A 100 2.71 -3.91 1.28
C ALA A 100 1.51 -3.43 2.11
N LEU A 101 0.66 -2.58 1.52
CA LEU A 101 -0.57 -2.09 2.17
C LEU A 101 -1.54 -3.23 2.53
N ALA A 102 -1.70 -4.22 1.65
CA ALA A 102 -2.56 -5.37 1.90
C ALA A 102 -2.04 -6.26 3.04
N LEU A 103 -0.73 -6.49 3.12
CA LEU A 103 -0.12 -7.22 4.22
C LEU A 103 -0.23 -6.46 5.54
N THR A 104 -0.01 -5.15 5.53
CA THR A 104 -0.24 -4.30 6.72
C THR A 104 -1.67 -4.42 7.22
N ALA A 105 -2.66 -4.31 6.33
CA ALA A 105 -4.07 -4.46 6.70
C ALA A 105 -4.38 -5.87 7.26
N LYS A 106 -3.82 -6.92 6.64
CA LYS A 106 -4.00 -8.32 7.06
C LYS A 106 -3.44 -8.58 8.46
N LEU A 107 -2.27 -8.02 8.77
CA LEU A 107 -1.58 -8.23 10.05
C LEU A 107 -2.16 -7.40 11.17
N GLY A 108 -2.47 -6.12 10.89
CA GLY A 108 -3.03 -5.23 11.90
C GLY A 108 -4.44 -5.62 12.31
N ASP A 109 -5.25 -6.17 11.39
CA ASP A 109 -6.67 -6.48 11.59
C ASP A 109 -7.45 -5.24 12.07
N THR A 110 -7.52 -5.01 13.39
CA THR A 110 -8.12 -3.81 14.01
C THR A 110 -7.15 -3.03 14.92
N ASN A 111 -5.88 -3.41 14.98
CA ASN A 111 -4.87 -2.82 15.86
C ASN A 111 -3.69 -2.29 15.04
N PHE A 112 -3.64 -0.97 14.88
CA PHE A 112 -2.61 -0.27 14.13
C PHE A 112 -1.92 0.78 14.99
N GLU A 113 -0.63 0.97 14.74
CA GLU A 113 0.11 2.13 15.20
C GLU A 113 -0.10 3.30 14.22
N THR A 114 0.10 4.53 14.69
CA THR A 114 -0.12 5.73 13.88
C THR A 114 1.09 6.65 13.86
N LEU A 115 1.34 7.28 12.72
CA LEU A 115 2.22 8.44 12.61
C LEU A 115 1.38 9.70 12.36
N PRO A 116 1.44 10.73 13.22
CA PRO A 116 2.08 10.74 14.54
C PRO A 116 1.32 9.90 15.59
N ASP A 117 1.95 9.62 16.74
CA ASP A 117 1.35 8.85 17.84
C ASP A 117 0.06 9.47 18.42
N ASP A 118 -0.09 10.79 18.29
CA ASP A 118 -1.30 11.54 18.62
C ASP A 118 -1.80 12.27 17.36
N PRO A 119 -2.60 11.60 16.52
CA PRO A 119 -3.07 12.16 15.26
C PRO A 119 -3.90 13.44 15.47
N PRO A 120 -3.51 14.57 14.89
CA PRO A 120 -4.39 15.73 14.87
C PRO A 120 -5.60 15.47 13.99
N VAL A 121 -6.68 16.22 14.20
CA VAL A 121 -7.84 16.20 13.30
C VAL A 121 -7.83 17.38 12.33
N ASP A 122 -8.43 17.17 11.16
CA ASP A 122 -8.61 18.22 10.16
C ASP A 122 -9.83 19.12 10.44
N GLN A 123 -10.18 20.02 9.50
CA GLN A 123 -11.34 20.93 9.65
C GLN A 123 -12.71 20.23 9.56
N LYS A 124 -12.73 18.92 9.30
CA LYS A 124 -13.89 18.05 9.18
C LYS A 124 -13.91 16.96 10.25
N ASP A 125 -13.07 17.11 11.27
CA ASP A 125 -12.90 16.19 12.39
C ASP A 125 -12.43 14.78 11.95
N LEU A 126 -11.79 14.67 10.79
CA LEU A 126 -11.15 13.43 10.34
C LEU A 126 -9.71 13.36 10.86
N PRO A 127 -9.26 12.20 11.37
CA PRO A 127 -7.90 12.03 11.86
C PRO A 127 -6.90 12.12 10.69
N LEU A 128 -5.82 12.86 10.90
CA LEU A 128 -4.69 12.96 9.99
C LEU A 128 -3.59 12.00 10.48
N GLN A 129 -3.62 10.78 9.96
CA GLN A 129 -2.74 9.69 10.40
C GLN A 129 -2.23 8.85 9.23
N ILE A 130 -1.05 8.26 9.41
CA ILE A 130 -0.58 7.14 8.60
C ILE A 130 -0.56 5.92 9.51
N VAL A 131 -1.40 4.94 9.22
CA VAL A 131 -1.46 3.69 9.99
C VAL A 131 -0.43 2.68 9.47
N TYR A 132 0.15 1.92 10.39
CA TYR A 132 1.03 0.80 10.09
C TYR A 132 0.88 -0.28 11.17
N THR A 133 1.45 -1.46 10.95
CA THR A 133 1.51 -2.53 11.95
C THR A 133 2.94 -2.64 12.44
N ASP A 134 3.13 -2.79 13.75
CA ASP A 134 4.40 -3.27 14.28
C ASP A 134 4.52 -4.79 14.04
N MET A 135 5.76 -5.31 14.01
CA MET A 135 6.07 -6.73 13.74
C MET A 135 6.38 -7.50 15.03
#